data_AF-A0A7S3AIC4-F1
#
_entry.id   AF-A0A7S3AIC4-F1
#
_cell.length_a   1.000
_cell.length_b   1.000
_cell.length_c   1.000
_cell.angle_alpha   90.00
_cell.angle_beta   90.00
_cell.angle_gamma   90.00
#
_symmetry.space_group_name_H-M   'P 1'
#
loop_
_entity.id
_entity.type
_entity.pdbx_description
1 polymer ?
#
loop_
_entity_poly.entity_id
_entity_poly.type
_entity_poly.pdbx_seq_one_letter_code
_entity_poly.pdbx_strand_id
1 'polypeptide(L)'
;AAAARVQAIQRGRLVRAEAYEFLSKRGREANAAGNYREAYSCFRRCHDLQGKIEMRISAANMLFKLDEILAAALDYHAILSEETGLSDKAKEVVTRKLDEAKTQLSQQDLESFTGLTTTEGEAGEEDDESSDVEEMSFLAARVAAGSFSSLPAAKMESEESVESVADTVVTVLLEKAAVAAESGEADVQSAPDLQTDLDLESNLEEEAATRLQALQRGRKSRLGVDELKYQMADYYAKLQEGHTADEDGLFEAAYQAFAQAFIVSERREARALMANMLLKLQRYTEAVEIYEILISAPGKLSDESLAMVQQNLAEAQARKAQAEYDAATINSLTTTTKQDMSHKSGFELGLDSFKDLLCCASNRNTEKRYTNPALV
;
A
#
# COMPACT_ATOMS: atom_id res chain seq x y z
N ALA A 1 -12.60 -15.25 -46.41
CA ALA A 1 -11.91 -14.45 -45.38
C ALA A 1 -12.79 -14.18 -44.15
N ALA A 2 -13.94 -13.50 -44.28
CA ALA A 2 -14.80 -13.14 -43.13
C ALA A 2 -15.27 -14.36 -42.31
N ALA A 3 -15.76 -15.42 -42.96
CA ALA A 3 -16.19 -16.64 -42.27
C ALA A 3 -15.05 -17.31 -41.47
N ALA A 4 -13.83 -17.33 -42.01
CA ALA A 4 -12.66 -17.87 -41.32
C ALA A 4 -12.30 -17.04 -40.08
N ARG A 5 -12.43 -15.70 -40.14
CA ARG A 5 -12.23 -14.80 -38.99
C ARG A 5 -13.27 -15.06 -37.89
N VAL A 6 -14.54 -15.24 -38.25
CA VAL A 6 -15.61 -15.58 -37.30
C VAL A 6 -15.33 -16.93 -36.63
N GLN A 7 -14.96 -17.96 -37.39
CA GLN A 7 -14.61 -19.28 -36.85
C GLN A 7 -13.39 -19.21 -35.91
N ALA A 8 -12.36 -18.44 -36.25
CA ALA A 8 -11.20 -18.25 -35.37
C ALA A 8 -11.57 -17.57 -34.05
N ILE A 9 -12.42 -16.55 -34.08
CA ILE A 9 -12.94 -15.88 -32.88
C ILE A 9 -13.75 -16.85 -32.02
N GLN A 10 -14.61 -17.67 -32.64
CA GLN A 10 -15.41 -18.67 -31.93
C GLN A 10 -14.53 -19.73 -31.26
N ARG A 11 -13.52 -20.26 -31.97
CA ARG A 11 -12.54 -21.19 -31.38
C ARG A 11 -11.78 -20.55 -30.21
N GLY A 12 -11.33 -19.32 -30.36
CA GLY A 12 -10.66 -18.59 -29.28
C GLY A 12 -11.57 -18.31 -28.07
N ARG A 13 -12.88 -18.23 -28.25
CA ARG A 13 -13.85 -18.15 -27.14
C ARG A 13 -14.01 -19.50 -26.45
N LEU A 14 -14.12 -20.59 -27.22
CA LEU A 14 -14.25 -21.95 -26.68
C LEU A 14 -13.03 -22.34 -25.84
N VAL A 15 -11.82 -22.13 -26.37
CA VAL A 15 -10.57 -22.44 -25.65
C VAL A 15 -10.46 -21.65 -24.34
N ARG A 16 -10.88 -20.37 -24.33
CA ARG A 16 -10.91 -19.57 -23.10
C ARG A 16 -11.94 -20.06 -22.09
N ALA A 17 -13.09 -20.55 -22.54
CA ALA A 17 -14.10 -21.12 -21.66
C ALA A 17 -13.61 -22.43 -21.02
N GLU A 18 -13.04 -23.34 -21.82
CA GLU A 18 -12.45 -24.60 -21.33
C GLU A 18 -11.31 -24.35 -20.34
N ALA A 19 -10.41 -23.41 -20.67
CA ALA A 19 -9.32 -23.02 -19.77
C ALA A 19 -9.82 -22.45 -18.44
N TYR A 20 -10.88 -21.61 -18.49
CA TYR A 20 -11.50 -21.07 -17.28
C TYR A 20 -12.11 -22.18 -16.41
N GLU A 21 -12.84 -23.13 -16.98
CA GLU A 21 -13.45 -24.23 -16.23
C GLU A 21 -12.38 -25.10 -15.57
N PHE A 22 -11.33 -25.45 -16.32
CA PHE A 22 -10.20 -26.21 -15.80
C PHE A 22 -9.51 -25.50 -14.63
N LEU A 23 -9.15 -24.23 -14.80
CA LEU A 23 -8.49 -23.43 -13.76
C LEU A 23 -9.40 -23.20 -12.54
N SER A 24 -10.68 -22.95 -12.75
CA SER A 24 -11.65 -22.75 -11.66
C SER A 24 -11.86 -24.02 -10.83
N LYS A 25 -11.88 -25.19 -11.49
CA LYS A 25 -11.93 -26.49 -10.80
C LYS A 25 -10.65 -26.71 -10.01
N ARG A 26 -9.48 -26.57 -10.65
CA ARG A 26 -8.17 -26.76 -10.00
C ARG A 26 -7.95 -25.80 -8.83
N GLY A 27 -8.32 -24.53 -8.96
CA GLY A 27 -8.22 -23.54 -7.89
C GLY A 27 -9.07 -23.90 -6.67
N ARG A 28 -10.27 -24.44 -6.88
CA ARG A 28 -11.13 -24.95 -5.79
C ARG A 28 -10.54 -26.19 -5.12
N GLU A 29 -10.01 -27.12 -5.90
CA GLU A 29 -9.32 -28.32 -5.38
C GLU A 29 -8.08 -27.94 -4.56
N ALA A 30 -7.24 -27.02 -5.08
CA ALA A 30 -6.07 -26.52 -4.38
C ALA A 30 -6.43 -25.79 -3.06
N ASN A 31 -7.47 -24.95 -3.07
CA ASN A 31 -7.95 -24.29 -1.85
C ASN A 31 -8.46 -25.29 -0.81
N ALA A 32 -9.19 -26.34 -1.25
CA ALA A 32 -9.65 -27.41 -0.37
C ALA A 32 -8.48 -28.23 0.21
N ALA A 33 -7.40 -28.40 -0.54
CA ALA A 33 -6.17 -29.07 -0.08
C ALA A 33 -5.26 -28.19 0.78
N GLY A 34 -5.61 -26.92 1.02
CA GLY A 34 -4.76 -25.97 1.75
C GLY A 34 -3.59 -25.41 0.94
N ASN A 35 -3.49 -25.71 -0.36
CA ASN A 35 -2.47 -25.15 -1.24
C ASN A 35 -2.90 -23.76 -1.74
N TYR A 36 -2.87 -22.77 -0.84
CA TYR A 36 -3.39 -21.43 -1.11
C TYR A 36 -2.63 -20.67 -2.21
N ARG A 37 -1.33 -20.92 -2.38
CA ARG A 37 -0.52 -20.28 -3.44
C ARG A 37 -0.92 -20.78 -4.84
N GLU A 38 -1.16 -22.08 -4.99
CA GLU A 38 -1.69 -22.62 -6.25
C GLU A 38 -3.12 -22.15 -6.51
N ALA A 39 -3.96 -22.13 -5.47
CA ALA A 39 -5.33 -21.61 -5.56
C ALA A 39 -5.35 -20.14 -6.02
N TYR A 40 -4.50 -19.30 -5.42
CA TYR A 40 -4.30 -17.90 -5.81
C TYR A 40 -3.98 -17.79 -7.31
N SER A 41 -2.95 -18.51 -7.78
CA SER A 41 -2.55 -18.48 -9.18
C SER A 41 -3.67 -18.92 -10.12
N CYS A 42 -4.47 -19.91 -9.73
CA CYS A 42 -5.59 -20.39 -10.55
C CYS A 42 -6.71 -19.34 -10.62
N PHE A 43 -7.11 -18.77 -9.47
CA PHE A 43 -8.18 -17.77 -9.43
C PHE A 43 -7.80 -16.47 -10.13
N ARG A 44 -6.55 -16.02 -9.98
CA ARG A 44 -6.07 -14.83 -10.70
C ARG A 44 -6.14 -15.01 -12.21
N ARG A 45 -5.67 -16.16 -12.73
CA ARG A 45 -5.78 -16.47 -14.16
C ARG A 45 -7.23 -16.61 -14.63
N CYS A 46 -8.13 -17.15 -13.80
CA CYS A 46 -9.56 -17.17 -14.11
C CYS A 46 -10.14 -15.76 -14.27
N HIS A 47 -9.75 -14.84 -13.39
CA HIS A 47 -10.11 -13.43 -13.49
C HIS A 47 -9.56 -12.83 -14.79
N ASP A 48 -8.27 -13.02 -15.10
CA ASP A 48 -7.65 -12.46 -16.31
C ASP A 48 -8.31 -12.97 -17.60
N LEU A 49 -8.83 -14.21 -17.60
CA LEU A 49 -9.49 -14.82 -18.76
C LEU A 49 -10.90 -14.30 -19.01
N GLN A 50 -11.68 -14.01 -17.96
CA GLN A 50 -13.12 -13.72 -18.08
C GLN A 50 -13.55 -12.38 -17.47
N GLY A 51 -12.70 -11.69 -16.72
CA GLY A 51 -13.02 -10.48 -15.97
C GLY A 51 -14.09 -10.69 -14.89
N LYS A 52 -14.19 -11.91 -14.35
CA LYS A 52 -15.20 -12.23 -13.32
C LYS A 52 -14.70 -11.87 -11.93
N ILE A 53 -15.38 -10.93 -11.29
CA ILE A 53 -14.99 -10.37 -10.00
C ILE A 53 -14.91 -11.41 -8.89
N GLU A 54 -15.77 -12.43 -8.92
CA GLU A 54 -15.80 -13.48 -7.91
C GLU A 54 -14.47 -14.25 -7.86
N MET A 55 -13.79 -14.35 -9.00
CA MET A 55 -12.47 -14.98 -9.08
C MET A 55 -11.38 -14.08 -8.48
N ARG A 56 -11.47 -12.75 -8.67
CA ARG A 56 -10.55 -11.79 -8.05
C ARG A 56 -10.71 -11.76 -6.53
N ILE A 57 -11.94 -11.72 -6.03
CA ILE A 57 -12.24 -11.85 -4.60
C ILE A 57 -11.68 -13.17 -4.04
N SER A 58 -11.83 -14.27 -4.78
CA SER A 58 -11.28 -15.57 -4.38
C SER A 58 -9.75 -15.57 -4.34
N ALA A 59 -9.09 -14.88 -5.28
CA ALA A 59 -7.63 -14.71 -5.28
C ALA A 59 -7.17 -13.89 -4.07
N ALA A 60 -7.79 -12.73 -3.81
CA ALA A 60 -7.49 -11.90 -2.64
C ALA A 60 -7.65 -12.68 -1.31
N ASN A 61 -8.70 -13.50 -1.21
CA ASN A 61 -8.88 -14.39 -0.05
C ASN A 61 -7.75 -15.41 0.11
N MET A 62 -7.09 -15.85 -0.96
CA MET A 62 -5.95 -16.77 -0.86
C MET A 62 -4.69 -16.05 -0.37
N LEU A 63 -4.47 -14.78 -0.77
CA LEU A 63 -3.39 -13.95 -0.22
C LEU A 63 -3.56 -13.78 1.30
N PHE A 64 -4.78 -13.50 1.73
CA PHE A 64 -5.11 -13.40 3.16
C PHE A 64 -4.77 -14.70 3.92
N LYS A 65 -5.10 -15.87 3.34
CA LYS A 65 -4.78 -17.17 3.95
C LYS A 65 -3.29 -17.54 3.92
N LEU A 66 -2.50 -16.91 3.06
CA LEU A 66 -1.05 -17.06 2.99
C LEU A 66 -0.32 -16.15 3.98
N ASP A 67 -1.05 -15.39 4.79
CA ASP A 67 -0.51 -14.33 5.65
C ASP A 67 0.18 -13.19 4.87
N GLU A 68 -0.10 -13.07 3.58
CA GLU A 68 0.32 -11.94 2.74
C GLU A 68 -0.71 -10.78 2.92
N ILE A 69 -0.91 -10.35 4.17
CA ILE A 69 -2.04 -9.50 4.60
C ILE A 69 -2.07 -8.17 3.86
N LEU A 70 -0.91 -7.54 3.69
CA LEU A 70 -0.80 -6.29 2.92
C LEU A 70 -1.29 -6.49 1.48
N ALA A 71 -0.79 -7.51 0.78
CA ALA A 71 -1.19 -7.79 -0.60
C ALA A 71 -2.70 -8.08 -0.72
N ALA A 72 -3.28 -8.78 0.26
CA ALA A 72 -4.72 -9.02 0.33
C ALA A 72 -5.52 -7.72 0.48
N ALA A 73 -5.11 -6.83 1.41
CA ALA A 73 -5.75 -5.55 1.64
C ALA A 73 -5.75 -4.67 0.37
N LEU A 74 -4.65 -4.67 -0.39
CA LEU A 74 -4.54 -3.97 -1.66
C LEU A 74 -5.51 -4.49 -2.71
N ASP A 75 -5.58 -5.80 -2.89
CA ASP A 75 -6.45 -6.38 -3.91
C ASP A 75 -7.94 -6.16 -3.52
N TYR A 76 -8.30 -6.20 -2.23
CA TYR A 76 -9.64 -5.80 -1.77
C TYR A 76 -9.95 -4.33 -2.02
N HIS A 77 -9.01 -3.42 -1.75
CA HIS A 77 -9.18 -2.00 -2.03
C HIS A 77 -9.37 -1.76 -3.54
N ALA A 78 -8.55 -2.39 -4.38
CA ALA A 78 -8.65 -2.29 -5.83
C ALA A 78 -9.97 -2.85 -6.37
N ILE A 79 -10.48 -3.95 -5.79
CA ILE A 79 -11.81 -4.49 -6.11
C ILE A 79 -12.92 -3.46 -5.81
N LEU A 80 -12.83 -2.74 -4.69
CA LEU A 80 -13.82 -1.73 -4.31
C LEU A 80 -13.73 -0.45 -5.15
N SER A 81 -12.55 -0.08 -5.63
CA SER A 81 -12.33 1.15 -6.40
C SER A 81 -12.59 1.01 -7.90
N GLU A 82 -12.20 -0.11 -8.51
CA GLU A 82 -12.19 -0.26 -9.97
C GLU A 82 -13.52 -0.75 -10.55
N GLU A 83 -14.29 -1.54 -9.81
CA GLU A 83 -15.32 -2.38 -10.43
C GLU A 83 -16.75 -1.86 -10.26
N THR A 84 -17.21 -1.18 -11.31
CA THR A 84 -18.63 -0.89 -11.53
C THR A 84 -19.38 -2.19 -11.83
N GLY A 85 -20.00 -2.80 -10.82
CA GLY A 85 -20.81 -4.01 -11.03
C GLY A 85 -20.82 -5.00 -9.87
N LEU A 86 -20.08 -4.74 -8.78
CA LEU A 86 -20.21 -5.58 -7.59
C LEU A 86 -21.65 -5.54 -7.07
N SER A 87 -22.23 -6.73 -6.85
CA SER A 87 -23.45 -6.86 -6.06
C SER A 87 -23.24 -6.29 -4.65
N ASP A 88 -24.28 -5.75 -4.03
CA ASP A 88 -24.18 -5.16 -2.68
C ASP A 88 -23.66 -6.17 -1.66
N LYS A 89 -24.07 -7.44 -1.79
CA LYS A 89 -23.56 -8.55 -0.98
C LYS A 89 -22.06 -8.78 -1.19
N ALA A 90 -21.56 -8.69 -2.42
CA ALA A 90 -20.13 -8.82 -2.68
C ALA A 90 -19.34 -7.64 -2.10
N LYS A 91 -19.86 -6.41 -2.21
CA LYS A 91 -19.25 -5.22 -1.58
C LYS A 91 -19.16 -5.40 -0.07
N GLU A 92 -20.24 -5.80 0.58
CA GLU A 92 -20.27 -6.04 2.02
C GLU A 92 -19.21 -7.07 2.45
N VAL A 93 -19.09 -8.18 1.70
CA VAL A 93 -18.08 -9.21 1.97
C VAL A 93 -16.66 -8.67 1.80
N VAL A 94 -16.39 -7.92 0.73
CA VAL A 94 -15.05 -7.36 0.44
C VAL A 94 -14.69 -6.28 1.46
N THR A 95 -15.61 -5.38 1.81
CA THR A 95 -15.38 -4.35 2.83
C THR A 95 -15.07 -5.00 4.18
N ARG A 96 -15.87 -5.99 4.61
CA ARG A 96 -15.59 -6.72 5.85
C ARG A 96 -14.21 -7.39 5.83
N LYS A 97 -13.82 -8.00 4.70
CA LYS A 97 -12.52 -8.65 4.55
C LYS A 97 -11.35 -7.66 4.53
N LEU A 98 -11.55 -6.49 3.96
CA LEU A 98 -10.60 -5.39 4.02
C LEU A 98 -10.40 -4.92 5.47
N ASP A 99 -11.48 -4.76 6.24
CA ASP A 99 -11.40 -4.37 7.65
C ASP A 99 -10.69 -5.44 8.51
N GLU A 100 -10.94 -6.72 8.24
CA GLU A 100 -10.22 -7.85 8.85
C GLU A 100 -8.71 -7.76 8.55
N ALA A 101 -8.32 -7.49 7.29
CA ALA A 101 -6.92 -7.35 6.89
C ALA A 101 -6.23 -6.14 7.54
N LYS A 102 -6.92 -4.99 7.61
CA LYS A 102 -6.42 -3.80 8.29
C LYS A 102 -6.20 -4.04 9.78
N THR A 103 -7.11 -4.77 10.42
CA THR A 103 -6.98 -5.15 11.84
C THR A 103 -5.76 -6.03 12.06
N GLN A 104 -5.51 -7.02 11.18
CA GLN A 104 -4.33 -7.88 11.28
C GLN A 104 -3.02 -7.14 11.01
N LEU A 105 -2.98 -6.22 10.05
CA LEU A 105 -1.79 -5.37 9.83
C LEU A 105 -1.45 -4.56 11.08
N SER A 106 -2.46 -3.95 11.71
CA SER A 106 -2.26 -3.19 12.95
C SER A 106 -1.69 -4.07 14.07
N GLN A 107 -2.11 -5.34 14.15
CA GLN A 107 -1.58 -6.29 15.14
C GLN A 107 -0.12 -6.69 14.84
N GLN A 108 0.22 -6.95 13.58
CA GLN A 108 1.61 -7.24 13.16
C GLN A 108 2.56 -6.07 13.47
N ASP A 109 2.12 -4.83 13.26
CA ASP A 109 2.91 -3.64 13.58
C ASP A 109 3.18 -3.54 15.10
N LEU A 110 2.19 -3.83 15.94
CA LEU A 110 2.32 -3.86 17.41
C LEU A 110 3.28 -4.97 17.91
N GLU A 111 3.23 -6.16 17.30
CA GLU A 111 4.15 -7.26 17.63
C GLU A 111 5.59 -6.94 17.21
N SER A 112 5.77 -6.36 16.03
CA SER A 112 7.11 -5.95 15.56
C SER A 112 7.74 -4.88 16.46
N PHE A 113 6.92 -3.99 17.04
CA PHE A 113 7.38 -2.96 17.96
C PHE A 113 7.77 -3.51 19.35
N THR A 114 7.02 -4.49 19.87
CA THR A 114 7.24 -5.02 21.22
C THR A 114 8.37 -6.07 21.29
N GLY A 115 8.66 -6.76 20.19
CA GLY A 115 9.72 -7.78 20.11
C GLY A 115 11.16 -7.26 20.27
N LEU A 116 11.40 -5.95 20.27
CA LEU A 116 12.75 -5.37 20.29
C LEU A 116 13.31 -5.06 21.69
N THR A 117 12.58 -5.36 22.78
CA THR A 117 12.95 -4.88 24.14
C THR A 117 13.34 -5.96 25.16
N THR A 118 13.53 -7.22 24.74
CA THR A 118 13.98 -8.30 25.63
C THR A 118 15.24 -8.98 25.12
N THR A 119 16.30 -8.21 24.88
CA THR A 119 17.65 -8.75 25.10
C THR A 119 17.89 -8.75 26.61
N GLU A 120 17.40 -9.79 27.27
CA GLU A 120 17.92 -10.17 28.58
C GLU A 120 19.42 -10.38 28.41
N GLY A 121 20.19 -9.43 28.95
CA GLY A 121 21.63 -9.57 29.06
C GLY A 121 21.92 -10.82 29.87
N GLU A 122 22.34 -11.89 29.20
CA GLU A 122 23.20 -12.88 29.79
C GLU A 122 24.44 -12.11 30.28
N ALA A 123 24.50 -11.93 31.60
CA ALA A 123 25.67 -11.49 32.32
C ALA A 123 26.78 -12.54 32.13
N GLY A 124 27.49 -12.42 31.01
CA GLY A 124 28.80 -13.00 30.81
C GLY A 124 29.81 -12.18 31.59
N GLU A 125 30.10 -12.66 32.80
CA GLU A 125 31.18 -12.25 33.68
C GLU A 125 32.50 -12.62 33.00
N GLU A 126 33.14 -11.68 32.30
CA GLU A 126 34.55 -11.79 31.93
C GLU A 126 35.27 -10.50 32.35
N ASP A 127 35.98 -10.63 33.47
CA ASP A 127 37.08 -9.77 33.89
C ASP A 127 38.11 -9.68 32.76
N ASP A 128 38.36 -8.47 32.22
CA ASP A 128 39.73 -8.15 31.84
C ASP A 128 39.99 -6.64 31.90
N GLU A 129 40.90 -6.29 32.81
CA GLU A 129 41.50 -4.97 32.95
C GLU A 129 42.38 -4.70 31.72
N SER A 130 42.16 -3.58 31.03
CA SER A 130 43.18 -2.51 30.85
C SER A 130 43.02 -1.69 29.56
N SER A 131 43.30 -0.40 29.75
CA SER A 131 43.82 0.58 28.80
C SER A 131 42.88 1.23 27.78
N ASP A 132 42.73 2.54 27.99
CA ASP A 132 42.78 3.61 26.98
C ASP A 132 41.69 3.68 25.92
N VAL A 133 40.52 4.24 26.29
CA VAL A 133 39.69 4.98 25.33
C VAL A 133 38.97 6.16 25.99
N GLU A 134 39.74 7.19 26.38
CA GLU A 134 39.23 8.56 26.63
C GLU A 134 38.94 9.26 25.28
N GLU A 135 37.95 8.82 24.47
CA GLU A 135 37.51 9.66 23.33
C GLU A 135 36.15 9.30 22.68
N MET A 136 35.11 8.92 23.42
CA MET A 136 33.76 8.77 22.83
C MET A 136 32.62 9.21 23.76
N SER A 137 32.72 10.39 24.40
CA SER A 137 31.61 10.96 25.21
C SER A 137 31.14 12.35 24.77
N PHE A 138 31.48 12.82 23.57
CA PHE A 138 31.19 14.21 23.14
C PHE A 138 30.01 14.39 22.17
N LEU A 139 29.28 13.32 21.79
CA LEU A 139 28.14 13.43 20.85
C LEU A 139 26.74 13.29 21.48
N ALA A 140 26.62 12.90 22.76
CA ALA A 140 25.32 12.80 23.43
C ALA A 140 24.86 14.12 24.11
N ALA A 141 25.72 15.14 24.19
CA ALA A 141 25.43 16.39 24.92
C ALA A 141 25.09 17.61 24.04
N ARG A 142 25.03 17.46 22.70
CA ARG A 142 24.83 18.60 21.76
C ARG A 142 23.42 18.75 21.21
N VAL A 143 22.47 17.89 21.58
CA VAL A 143 21.03 18.03 21.22
C VAL A 143 20.24 18.79 22.31
N ALA A 144 20.81 19.01 23.50
CA ALA A 144 20.10 19.62 24.62
C ALA A 144 20.30 21.15 24.80
N ALA A 145 21.10 21.84 23.97
CA ALA A 145 21.46 23.24 24.20
C ALA A 145 21.46 24.14 22.94
N GLY A 146 20.50 23.94 22.03
CA GLY A 146 20.39 24.66 20.76
C GLY A 146 19.16 25.58 20.66
N SER A 147 19.13 26.64 21.47
CA SER A 147 18.49 27.94 21.25
C SER A 147 17.60 28.10 20.00
N PHE A 148 16.28 27.99 20.15
CA PHE A 148 15.31 28.65 19.26
C PHE A 148 14.56 29.73 20.04
N SER A 149 14.86 30.97 19.68
CA SER A 149 14.27 32.18 20.24
C SER A 149 12.81 32.35 19.83
N SER A 150 11.94 32.37 20.85
CA SER A 150 10.79 33.27 21.03
C SER A 150 9.78 33.44 19.89
N LEU A 151 8.63 32.78 20.02
CA LEU A 151 7.30 33.29 19.67
C LEU A 151 6.29 32.85 20.75
N PRO A 152 5.21 33.62 21.01
CA PRO A 152 4.60 33.68 22.32
C PRO A 152 3.66 32.50 22.61
N ALA A 153 3.72 32.05 23.86
CA ALA A 153 2.76 31.15 24.47
C ALA A 153 1.34 31.74 24.37
N ALA A 154 0.56 31.21 23.42
CA ALA A 154 -0.89 31.30 23.48
C ALA A 154 -1.36 30.30 24.54
N LYS A 155 -2.02 30.82 25.57
CA LYS A 155 -2.74 30.07 26.61
C LYS A 155 -3.53 28.92 25.98
N MET A 156 -3.12 27.69 26.29
CA MET A 156 -4.02 26.54 26.28
C MET A 156 -4.92 26.69 27.51
N GLU A 157 -6.08 27.31 27.30
CA GLU A 157 -7.20 27.13 28.21
C GLU A 157 -7.77 25.73 27.96
N SER A 158 -7.95 25.00 29.06
CA SER A 158 -8.52 23.67 29.14
C SER A 158 -9.83 23.58 28.37
N GLU A 159 -9.91 22.67 27.39
CA GLU A 159 -11.16 22.24 26.78
C GLU A 159 -11.99 21.52 27.85
N GLU A 160 -12.80 22.30 28.54
CA GLU A 160 -13.95 21.82 29.31
C GLU A 160 -14.92 21.16 28.31
N SER A 161 -15.38 19.96 28.66
CA SER A 161 -16.15 19.07 27.80
C SER A 161 -17.40 19.74 27.22
N VAL A 162 -17.48 19.81 25.89
CA VAL A 162 -18.63 20.39 25.17
C VAL A 162 -19.94 19.59 25.40
N GLU A 163 -19.83 18.40 25.97
CA GLU A 163 -20.97 17.60 26.44
C GLU A 163 -21.67 18.24 27.66
N SER A 164 -20.94 18.98 28.51
CA SER A 164 -21.49 19.73 29.64
C SER A 164 -22.35 20.93 29.20
N VAL A 165 -21.98 21.59 28.10
CA VAL A 165 -22.69 22.79 27.63
C VAL A 165 -24.06 22.43 27.02
N ALA A 166 -24.17 21.27 26.36
CA ALA A 166 -25.45 20.81 25.82
C ALA A 166 -26.45 20.48 26.93
N ASP A 167 -26.00 19.78 27.99
CA ASP A 167 -26.85 19.48 29.15
C ASP A 167 -27.23 20.76 29.90
N THR A 168 -26.29 21.71 30.06
CA THR A 168 -26.56 22.99 30.73
C THR A 168 -27.63 23.81 29.99
N VAL A 169 -27.58 23.87 28.65
CA VAL A 169 -28.57 24.60 27.84
C VAL A 169 -29.96 23.95 27.92
N VAL A 170 -30.04 22.62 27.97
CA VAL A 170 -31.31 21.90 28.15
C VAL A 170 -31.90 22.18 29.54
N THR A 171 -31.10 22.18 30.61
CA THR A 171 -31.57 22.56 31.95
C THR A 171 -32.03 24.01 32.03
N VAL A 172 -31.34 24.96 31.40
CA VAL A 172 -31.74 26.38 31.42
C VAL A 172 -33.06 26.59 30.67
N LEU A 173 -33.29 25.88 29.57
CA LEU A 173 -34.56 25.96 28.84
C LEU A 173 -35.72 25.32 29.62
N LEU A 174 -35.47 24.22 30.34
CA LEU A 174 -36.46 23.58 31.22
C LEU A 174 -36.79 24.44 32.45
N GLU A 175 -35.81 25.10 33.07
CA GLU A 175 -36.07 26.06 34.16
C GLU A 175 -36.87 27.28 33.68
N LYS A 176 -36.59 27.80 32.49
CA LYS A 176 -37.34 28.94 31.94
C LYS A 176 -38.80 28.60 31.62
N ALA A 177 -39.06 27.38 31.15
CA ALA A 177 -40.41 26.88 30.92
C ALA A 177 -41.18 26.64 32.23
N ALA A 178 -40.49 26.20 33.30
CA ALA A 178 -41.10 26.04 34.62
C ALA A 178 -41.46 27.39 35.26
N VAL A 179 -40.61 28.42 35.11
CA VAL A 179 -40.88 29.77 35.64
C VAL A 179 -42.06 30.44 34.93
N ALA A 180 -42.27 30.17 33.63
CA ALA A 180 -43.43 30.67 32.89
C ALA A 180 -44.76 30.00 33.31
N ALA A 181 -44.72 28.82 33.93
CA ALA A 181 -45.91 28.11 34.40
C ALA A 181 -46.40 28.59 35.79
N GLU A 182 -45.57 29.28 36.57
CA GLU A 182 -45.93 29.76 37.92
C GLU A 182 -46.40 31.23 37.98
N SER A 183 -46.19 32.04 36.94
CA SER A 183 -46.71 33.41 36.89
C SER A 183 -48.13 33.46 36.32
N GLY A 184 -49.06 32.82 37.03
CA GLY A 184 -50.49 32.99 36.80
C GLY A 184 -51.01 34.24 37.52
N GLU A 185 -51.04 35.38 36.85
CA GLU A 185 -51.88 36.51 37.28
C GLU A 185 -52.60 37.15 36.09
N ALA A 186 -53.90 37.30 36.30
CA ALA A 186 -54.91 37.64 35.31
C ALA A 186 -54.94 39.14 35.02
N ASP A 187 -54.97 39.49 33.73
CA ASP A 187 -55.82 40.59 33.28
C ASP A 187 -56.22 40.38 31.81
N VAL A 188 -57.50 40.10 31.63
CA VAL A 188 -58.15 39.85 30.34
C VAL A 188 -58.73 41.16 29.86
N GLN A 189 -58.06 41.84 28.93
CA GLN A 189 -58.70 42.71 27.92
C GLN A 189 -57.64 43.30 26.98
N SER A 190 -57.34 42.57 25.91
CA SER A 190 -56.99 43.04 24.56
C SER A 190 -56.32 41.86 23.86
N ALA A 191 -57.09 41.04 23.13
CA ALA A 191 -56.55 39.93 22.36
C ALA A 191 -55.70 40.51 21.20
N PRO A 192 -54.35 40.39 21.24
CA PRO A 192 -53.52 40.65 20.09
C PRO A 192 -53.60 39.42 19.17
N ASP A 193 -53.45 39.63 17.86
CA ASP A 193 -53.44 38.59 16.84
C ASP A 193 -52.45 37.46 17.18
N LEU A 194 -52.98 36.31 17.64
CA LEU A 194 -52.25 35.07 17.97
C LEU A 194 -51.60 34.39 16.75
N GLN A 195 -51.66 35.01 15.57
CA GLN A 195 -51.06 34.50 14.34
C GLN A 195 -49.59 34.91 14.17
N THR A 196 -49.11 35.97 14.82
CA THR A 196 -47.71 36.42 14.66
C THR A 196 -46.70 35.61 15.48
N ASP A 197 -47.13 34.95 16.56
CA ASP A 197 -46.21 34.23 17.45
C ASP A 197 -45.86 32.83 16.93
N LEU A 198 -46.76 32.19 16.18
CA LEU A 198 -46.51 30.89 15.52
C LEU A 198 -45.48 31.01 14.37
N ASP A 199 -45.45 32.16 13.69
CA ASP A 199 -44.49 32.41 12.60
C ASP A 199 -43.06 32.65 13.14
N LEU A 200 -42.91 33.10 14.39
CA LEU A 200 -41.60 33.32 15.01
C LEU A 200 -40.94 32.01 15.46
N GLU A 201 -41.70 31.05 16.00
CA GLU A 201 -41.18 29.74 16.39
C GLU A 201 -40.71 28.92 15.18
N SER A 202 -41.48 28.94 14.07
CA SER A 202 -41.10 28.26 12.83
C SER A 202 -39.77 28.77 12.27
N ASN A 203 -39.51 30.08 12.35
CA ASN A 203 -38.26 30.67 11.87
C ASN A 203 -37.05 30.26 12.75
N LEU A 204 -37.24 30.13 14.07
CA LEU A 204 -36.18 29.70 14.98
C LEU A 204 -35.80 28.23 14.79
N GLU A 205 -36.79 27.36 14.51
CA GLU A 205 -36.53 25.95 14.20
C GLU A 205 -35.75 25.78 12.88
N GLU A 206 -36.12 26.54 11.83
CA GLU A 206 -35.39 26.53 10.56
C GLU A 206 -33.95 27.06 10.71
N GLU A 207 -33.75 28.12 11.49
CA GLU A 207 -32.42 28.65 11.77
C GLU A 207 -31.57 27.66 12.57
N ALA A 208 -32.13 27.02 13.61
CA ALA A 208 -31.46 26.01 14.40
C ALA A 208 -31.08 24.77 13.57
N ALA A 209 -31.99 24.28 12.72
CA ALA A 209 -31.74 23.16 11.82
C ALA A 209 -30.61 23.49 10.81
N THR A 210 -30.64 24.69 10.23
CA THR A 210 -29.60 25.16 9.31
C THR A 210 -28.23 25.24 10.01
N ARG A 211 -28.19 25.75 11.24
CA ARG A 211 -26.97 25.84 12.05
C ARG A 211 -26.41 24.47 12.41
N LEU A 212 -27.26 23.50 12.77
CA LEU A 212 -26.86 22.12 13.04
C LEU A 212 -26.28 21.44 11.78
N GLN A 213 -26.89 21.63 10.62
CA GLN A 213 -26.36 21.09 9.36
C GLN A 213 -24.99 21.69 9.01
N ALA A 214 -24.80 23.00 9.22
CA ALA A 214 -23.51 23.65 9.01
C ALA A 214 -22.43 23.09 9.95
N LEU A 215 -22.75 22.87 11.24
CA LEU A 215 -21.85 22.25 12.20
C LEU A 215 -21.47 20.81 11.83
N GLN A 216 -22.44 20.00 11.37
CA GLN A 216 -22.18 18.63 10.93
C GLN A 216 -21.28 18.58 9.69
N ARG A 217 -21.51 19.46 8.70
CA ARG A 217 -20.63 19.60 7.54
C ARG A 217 -19.22 20.00 7.97
N GLY A 218 -19.10 20.95 8.91
CA GLY A 218 -17.82 21.37 9.48
C GLY A 218 -17.07 20.23 10.19
N ARG A 219 -17.76 19.43 11.02
CA ARG A 219 -17.18 18.26 11.69
C ARG A 219 -16.68 17.22 10.68
N LYS A 220 -17.49 16.91 9.67
CA LYS A 220 -17.11 15.96 8.60
C LYS A 220 -15.87 16.44 7.83
N SER A 221 -15.79 17.74 7.50
CA SER A 221 -14.62 18.31 6.84
C SER A 221 -13.35 18.24 7.71
N ARG A 222 -13.45 18.48 9.02
CA ARG A 222 -12.30 18.39 9.94
C ARG A 222 -11.78 16.95 10.05
N LEU A 223 -12.69 15.98 10.20
CA LEU A 223 -12.32 14.56 10.21
C LEU A 223 -11.60 14.15 8.91
N GLY A 224 -12.09 14.60 7.75
CA GLY A 224 -11.42 14.35 6.48
C GLY A 224 -10.03 15.00 6.37
N VAL A 225 -9.82 16.19 6.96
CA VAL A 225 -8.50 16.83 7.00
C VAL A 225 -7.53 16.06 7.90
N ASP A 226 -7.99 15.55 9.05
CA ASP A 226 -7.13 14.79 9.96
C ASP A 226 -6.77 13.40 9.40
N GLU A 227 -7.71 12.75 8.70
CA GLU A 227 -7.44 11.53 7.94
C GLU A 227 -6.39 11.77 6.84
N LEU A 228 -6.50 12.87 6.07
CA LEU A 228 -5.51 13.25 5.07
C LEU A 228 -4.13 13.55 5.68
N LYS A 229 -4.07 14.18 6.85
CA LYS A 229 -2.79 14.40 7.55
C LYS A 229 -2.14 13.08 7.94
N TYR A 230 -2.93 12.13 8.45
CA TYR A 230 -2.42 10.80 8.81
C TYR A 230 -1.89 10.05 7.59
N GLN A 231 -2.65 10.02 6.50
CA GLN A 231 -2.22 9.42 5.23
C GLN A 231 -0.94 10.07 4.68
N MET A 232 -0.82 11.40 4.79
CA MET A 232 0.40 12.10 4.38
C MET A 232 1.59 11.78 5.28
N ALA A 233 1.40 11.71 6.60
CA ALA A 233 2.47 11.34 7.53
C ALA A 233 2.99 9.93 7.25
N ASP A 234 2.09 8.97 7.08
CA ASP A 234 2.44 7.57 6.75
C ASP A 234 3.15 7.48 5.39
N TYR A 235 2.64 8.19 4.38
CA TYR A 235 3.30 8.32 3.07
C TYR A 235 4.75 8.80 3.18
N TYR A 236 5.00 9.89 3.93
CA TYR A 236 6.35 10.44 4.09
C TYR A 236 7.26 9.52 4.91
N ALA A 237 6.73 8.83 5.91
CA ALA A 237 7.48 7.83 6.67
C ALA A 237 7.96 6.69 5.76
N LYS A 238 7.09 6.17 4.89
CA LYS A 238 7.44 5.11 3.94
C LYS A 238 8.38 5.57 2.83
N LEU A 239 8.29 6.82 2.38
CA LEU A 239 9.30 7.40 1.50
C LEU A 239 10.66 7.45 2.17
N GLN A 240 10.72 7.92 3.42
CA GLN A 240 11.98 8.03 4.15
C GLN A 240 12.60 6.65 4.39
N GLU A 241 11.81 5.66 4.80
CA GLU A 241 12.23 4.26 4.92
C GLU A 241 12.84 3.73 3.59
N GLY A 242 12.16 4.00 2.46
CA GLY A 242 12.64 3.61 1.15
C GLY A 242 13.95 4.30 0.74
N HIS A 243 14.10 5.58 1.06
CA HIS A 243 15.35 6.31 0.81
C HIS A 243 16.51 5.78 1.66
N THR A 244 16.29 5.55 2.95
CA THR A 244 17.31 4.95 3.84
C THR A 244 17.74 3.57 3.34
N ALA A 245 16.78 2.70 2.99
CA ALA A 245 17.09 1.39 2.44
C ALA A 245 17.84 1.46 1.09
N ASP A 246 17.55 2.46 0.24
CA ASP A 246 18.27 2.65 -1.02
C ASP A 246 19.72 3.11 -0.78
N GLU A 247 19.93 4.01 0.16
CA GLU A 247 21.27 4.47 0.57
C GLU A 247 22.12 3.32 1.14
N ASP A 248 21.49 2.40 1.88
CA ASP A 248 22.13 1.19 2.42
C ASP A 248 22.34 0.08 1.37
N GLY A 249 21.88 0.27 0.13
CA GLY A 249 21.98 -0.72 -0.94
C GLY A 249 20.99 -1.89 -0.82
N LEU A 250 20.01 -1.79 0.09
CA LEU A 250 18.95 -2.77 0.32
C LEU A 250 17.78 -2.56 -0.66
N PHE A 251 18.05 -2.71 -1.96
CA PHE A 251 17.11 -2.31 -3.02
C PHE A 251 15.75 -3.01 -2.98
N GLU A 252 15.67 -4.26 -2.49
CA GLU A 252 14.39 -4.97 -2.36
C GLU A 252 13.54 -4.38 -1.22
N ALA A 253 14.16 -4.03 -0.09
CA ALA A 253 13.48 -3.35 1.01
C ALA A 253 13.04 -1.94 0.60
N ALA A 254 13.91 -1.21 -0.10
CA ALA A 254 13.58 0.09 -0.68
C ALA A 254 12.38 0.01 -1.64
N TYR A 255 12.37 -0.99 -2.53
CA TYR A 255 11.24 -1.24 -3.42
C TYR A 255 9.92 -1.47 -2.65
N GLN A 256 9.94 -2.27 -1.59
CA GLN A 256 8.77 -2.55 -0.76
C GLN A 256 8.26 -1.30 -0.03
N ALA A 257 9.15 -0.50 0.55
CA ALA A 257 8.80 0.75 1.21
C ALA A 257 8.19 1.77 0.22
N PHE A 258 8.78 1.93 -0.97
CA PHE A 258 8.19 2.79 -2.01
C PHE A 258 6.86 2.25 -2.55
N ALA A 259 6.69 0.92 -2.60
CA ALA A 259 5.41 0.31 -2.93
C ALA A 259 4.34 0.66 -1.89
N GLN A 260 4.65 0.56 -0.59
CA GLN A 260 3.76 0.97 0.50
C GLN A 260 3.43 2.47 0.42
N ALA A 261 4.42 3.33 0.14
CA ALA A 261 4.17 4.76 -0.07
C ALA A 261 3.23 5.01 -1.28
N PHE A 262 3.38 4.25 -2.36
CA PHE A 262 2.51 4.34 -3.52
C PHE A 262 1.07 3.90 -3.18
N ILE A 263 0.90 2.86 -2.38
CA ILE A 263 -0.40 2.37 -1.93
C ILE A 263 -1.16 3.43 -1.14
N VAL A 264 -0.47 4.10 -0.22
CA VAL A 264 -1.09 5.05 0.71
C VAL A 264 -1.55 6.32 0.00
N SER A 265 -0.82 6.75 -1.03
CA SER A 265 -1.02 8.08 -1.63
C SER A 265 -1.37 8.09 -3.12
N GLU A 266 -1.15 6.98 -3.82
CA GLU A 266 -1.18 6.84 -5.28
C GLU A 266 -0.33 7.88 -6.03
N ARG A 267 0.66 8.47 -5.35
CA ARG A 267 1.52 9.51 -5.93
C ARG A 267 2.49 8.92 -6.95
N ARG A 268 2.61 9.61 -8.08
CA ARG A 268 3.51 9.24 -9.20
C ARG A 268 4.98 9.18 -8.79
N GLU A 269 5.39 10.00 -7.84
CA GLU A 269 6.74 10.05 -7.30
C GLU A 269 7.15 8.71 -6.68
N ALA A 270 6.32 8.15 -5.78
CA ALA A 270 6.59 6.84 -5.18
C ALA A 270 6.66 5.74 -6.25
N ARG A 271 5.77 5.78 -7.24
CA ARG A 271 5.80 4.84 -8.38
C ARG A 271 7.07 4.98 -9.23
N ALA A 272 7.60 6.19 -9.43
CA ALA A 272 8.87 6.40 -10.13
C ALA A 272 10.07 5.86 -9.33
N LEU A 273 10.06 6.05 -8.00
CA LEU A 273 11.07 5.49 -7.10
C LEU A 273 11.04 3.96 -7.08
N MET A 274 9.86 3.33 -7.10
CA MET A 274 9.72 1.88 -7.28
C MET A 274 10.38 1.40 -8.57
N ALA A 275 10.13 2.08 -9.69
CA ALA A 275 10.72 1.72 -10.99
C ALA A 275 12.25 1.85 -10.99
N ASN A 276 12.79 2.87 -10.30
CA ASN A 276 14.22 3.02 -10.10
C ASN A 276 14.80 1.81 -9.33
N MET A 277 14.10 1.33 -8.29
CA MET A 277 14.57 0.16 -7.53
C MET A 277 14.55 -1.11 -8.38
N LEU A 278 13.52 -1.33 -9.19
CA LEU A 278 13.47 -2.45 -10.13
C LEU A 278 14.62 -2.43 -11.15
N LEU A 279 15.05 -1.25 -11.59
CA LEU A 279 16.22 -1.09 -12.45
C LEU A 279 17.51 -1.51 -11.73
N LYS A 280 17.68 -1.14 -10.45
CA LYS A 280 18.82 -1.55 -9.61
C LYS A 280 18.82 -3.06 -9.32
N LEU A 281 17.64 -3.66 -9.14
CA LEU A 281 17.41 -5.11 -8.96
C LEU A 281 17.53 -5.92 -10.26
N GLN A 282 17.83 -5.29 -11.39
CA GLN A 282 17.92 -5.92 -12.71
C GLN A 282 16.60 -6.54 -13.22
N ARG A 283 15.46 -6.11 -12.66
CA ARG A 283 14.10 -6.50 -13.08
C ARG A 283 13.61 -5.58 -14.20
N TYR A 284 14.37 -5.55 -15.31
CA TYR A 284 14.22 -4.53 -16.36
C TYR A 284 12.85 -4.53 -17.03
N THR A 285 12.24 -5.69 -17.24
CA THR A 285 10.90 -5.79 -17.85
C THR A 285 9.85 -5.05 -17.02
N GLU A 286 9.84 -5.28 -15.71
CA GLU A 286 8.90 -4.64 -14.79
C GLU A 286 9.15 -3.13 -14.67
N ALA A 287 10.43 -2.73 -14.63
CA ALA A 287 10.80 -1.31 -14.63
C ALA A 287 10.26 -0.57 -15.88
N VAL A 288 10.44 -1.17 -17.07
CA VAL A 288 9.93 -0.61 -18.34
C VAL A 288 8.42 -0.43 -18.30
N GLU A 289 7.68 -1.45 -17.85
CA GLU A 289 6.21 -1.39 -17.75
C GLU A 289 5.75 -0.23 -16.84
N ILE A 290 6.38 -0.06 -15.67
CA ILE A 290 6.01 1.03 -14.75
C ILE A 290 6.33 2.40 -15.35
N TYR A 291 7.47 2.58 -16.02
CA TYR A 291 7.80 3.84 -16.67
C TYR A 291 6.85 4.18 -17.83
N GLU A 292 6.47 3.20 -18.65
CA GLU A 292 5.49 3.39 -19.72
C GLU A 292 4.12 3.83 -19.16
N ILE A 293 3.69 3.25 -18.04
CA ILE A 293 2.48 3.66 -17.32
C ILE A 293 2.62 5.11 -16.83
N LEU A 294 3.75 5.48 -16.23
CA LEU A 294 3.99 6.84 -15.71
C LEU A 294 3.93 7.91 -16.81
N ILE A 295 4.47 7.61 -18.00
CA ILE A 295 4.44 8.51 -19.15
C ILE A 295 3.05 8.61 -19.77
N SER A 296 2.32 7.49 -19.82
CA SER A 296 1.01 7.41 -20.46
C SER A 296 -0.14 7.94 -19.59
N ALA A 297 0.04 7.99 -18.27
CA ALA A 297 -1.02 8.36 -17.34
C ALA A 297 -1.43 9.85 -17.46
N PRO A 298 -2.74 10.17 -17.43
CA PRO A 298 -3.24 11.55 -17.49
C PRO A 298 -2.88 12.34 -16.22
N GLY A 299 -2.17 13.46 -16.40
CA GLY A 299 -1.65 14.29 -15.31
C GLY A 299 -0.22 14.75 -15.61
N LYS A 300 0.17 15.92 -15.11
CA LYS A 300 1.49 16.49 -15.39
C LYS A 300 2.49 16.04 -14.32
N LEU A 301 3.43 15.19 -14.72
CA LEU A 301 4.76 15.22 -14.09
C LEU A 301 5.38 16.60 -14.36
N SER A 302 6.26 17.07 -13.49
CA SER A 302 7.08 18.22 -13.87
C SER A 302 7.91 17.86 -15.10
N ASP A 303 8.25 18.86 -15.93
CA ASP A 303 9.04 18.61 -17.14
C ASP A 303 10.39 17.94 -16.81
N GLU A 304 10.97 18.29 -15.65
CA GLU A 304 12.17 17.68 -15.11
C GLU A 304 11.97 16.21 -14.73
N SER A 305 10.92 15.89 -13.95
CA SER A 305 10.63 14.50 -13.59
C SER A 305 10.25 13.66 -14.81
N LEU A 306 9.57 14.24 -15.81
CA LEU A 306 9.26 13.56 -17.06
C LEU A 306 10.52 13.24 -17.86
N ALA A 307 11.46 14.19 -17.98
CA ALA A 307 12.73 13.98 -18.65
C ALA A 307 13.55 12.88 -17.96
N MET A 308 13.61 12.88 -16.62
CA MET A 308 14.26 11.84 -15.83
C MET A 308 13.61 10.47 -16.04
N VAL A 309 12.28 10.38 -16.01
CA VAL A 309 11.54 9.13 -16.27
C VAL A 309 11.79 8.61 -17.68
N GLN A 310 11.84 9.48 -18.69
CA GLN A 310 12.15 9.10 -20.08
C GLN A 310 13.58 8.60 -20.23
N GLN A 311 14.54 9.25 -19.57
CA GLN A 311 15.93 8.81 -19.53
C GLN A 311 16.06 7.42 -18.89
N ASN A 312 15.43 7.21 -17.74
CA ASN A 312 15.47 5.92 -17.04
C ASN A 312 14.74 4.82 -17.80
N LEU A 313 13.66 5.14 -18.52
CA LEU A 313 12.99 4.22 -19.44
C LEU A 313 13.94 3.76 -20.55
N ALA A 314 14.63 4.71 -21.20
CA ALA A 314 15.60 4.38 -22.26
C ALA A 314 16.74 3.50 -21.72
N GLU A 315 17.24 3.78 -20.53
CA GLU A 315 18.23 2.94 -19.86
C GLU A 315 17.69 1.53 -19.56
N ALA A 316 16.48 1.43 -18.99
CA ALA A 316 15.85 0.16 -18.68
C ALA A 316 15.63 -0.70 -19.95
N GLN A 317 15.19 -0.08 -21.05
CA GLN A 317 15.03 -0.74 -22.34
C GLN A 317 16.38 -1.23 -22.90
N ALA A 318 17.44 -0.42 -22.81
CA ALA A 318 18.77 -0.81 -23.25
C ALA A 318 19.32 -2.00 -22.44
N ARG A 319 19.19 -1.97 -21.11
CA ARG A 319 19.62 -3.07 -20.23
C ARG A 319 18.81 -4.34 -20.45
N LYS A 320 17.49 -4.21 -20.68
CA LYS A 320 16.62 -5.33 -21.05
C LYS A 320 17.09 -6.00 -22.34
N ALA A 321 17.32 -5.22 -23.40
CA ALA A 321 17.79 -5.73 -24.68
C ALA A 321 19.15 -6.44 -24.57
N GLN A 322 20.07 -5.89 -23.76
CA GLN A 322 21.36 -6.54 -23.48
C GLN A 322 21.18 -7.87 -22.75
N ALA A 323 20.34 -7.91 -21.71
CA ALA A 323 20.08 -9.14 -20.95
C ALA A 323 19.44 -10.23 -21.83
N GLU A 324 18.53 -9.86 -22.74
CA GLU A 324 17.93 -10.77 -23.71
C GLU A 324 18.96 -11.30 -24.72
N TYR A 325 19.88 -10.46 -25.20
CA TYR A 325 20.98 -10.85 -26.07
C TYR A 325 21.94 -11.83 -25.38
N ASP A 326 22.32 -11.55 -24.14
CA ASP A 326 23.20 -12.41 -23.35
C ASP A 326 22.54 -13.78 -23.10
N ALA A 327 21.25 -13.79 -22.74
CA ALA A 327 20.47 -15.01 -22.57
C ALA A 327 20.37 -15.83 -23.87
N ALA A 328 20.14 -15.17 -25.02
CA ALA A 328 20.10 -15.83 -26.32
C ALA A 328 21.47 -16.45 -26.69
N THR A 329 22.56 -15.74 -26.39
CA THR A 329 23.93 -16.21 -26.63
C THR A 329 24.26 -17.44 -25.78
N ILE A 330 23.93 -17.43 -24.49
CA ILE A 330 24.08 -18.58 -23.58
C ILE A 330 23.26 -19.78 -24.10
N ASN A 331 22.03 -19.54 -24.53
CA ASN A 331 21.19 -20.60 -25.10
C ASN A 331 21.79 -21.17 -26.39
N SER A 332 22.37 -20.35 -27.26
CA SER A 332 23.06 -20.81 -28.47
C SER A 332 24.30 -21.64 -28.14
N LEU A 333 25.12 -21.22 -27.18
CA LEU A 333 26.33 -21.96 -26.78
C LEU A 333 25.98 -23.32 -26.17
N THR A 334 24.92 -23.37 -25.35
CA THR A 334 24.47 -24.63 -24.74
C THR A 334 23.85 -25.60 -25.74
N THR A 335 23.17 -25.13 -26.80
CA THR A 335 22.64 -26.00 -27.86
C THR A 335 23.75 -26.55 -28.75
N THR A 336 24.72 -25.74 -29.16
CA THR A 336 25.88 -26.20 -29.93
C THR A 336 26.70 -27.23 -29.15
N THR A 337 26.95 -27.00 -27.86
CA THR A 337 27.70 -27.94 -27.02
C THR A 337 26.98 -29.29 -26.90
N LYS A 338 25.65 -29.29 -26.78
CA LYS A 338 24.85 -30.53 -26.77
C LYS A 338 24.94 -31.28 -28.10
N GLN A 339 24.92 -30.58 -29.23
CA GLN A 339 25.08 -31.19 -30.55
C GLN A 339 26.47 -31.82 -30.71
N ASP A 340 27.53 -31.11 -30.34
CA ASP A 340 28.90 -31.62 -30.43
C ASP A 340 29.15 -32.83 -29.51
N MET A 341 28.54 -32.84 -28.32
CA MET A 341 28.59 -33.98 -27.40
C MET A 341 27.79 -35.18 -27.92
N SER A 342 26.66 -34.94 -28.60
CA SER A 342 25.85 -36.02 -29.19
C SER A 342 26.56 -36.73 -30.36
N HIS A 343 27.45 -36.04 -31.07
CA HIS A 343 28.25 -36.65 -32.15
C HIS A 343 29.51 -37.39 -31.65
N LYS A 344 29.93 -37.20 -30.40
CA LYS A 344 31.07 -37.90 -29.79
C LYS A 344 30.64 -39.10 -28.92
N SER A 345 29.48 -39.69 -29.19
CA SER A 345 28.91 -40.82 -28.45
C SER A 345 29.81 -42.07 -28.49
N GLY A 346 30.75 -42.10 -27.55
CA GLY A 346 31.41 -43.28 -27.00
C GLY A 346 31.82 -43.09 -25.53
N PHE A 347 31.50 -41.94 -24.92
CA PHE A 347 31.91 -41.63 -23.54
C PHE A 347 30.71 -41.11 -22.74
N GLU A 348 30.07 -42.03 -22.02
CA GLU A 348 29.07 -41.74 -20.99
C GLU A 348 29.78 -41.21 -19.74
N LEU A 349 30.05 -39.91 -19.67
CA LEU A 349 30.35 -39.25 -18.39
C LEU A 349 29.30 -38.17 -18.15
N GLY A 350 28.73 -38.21 -16.94
CA GLY A 350 27.45 -37.61 -16.55
C GLY A 350 27.30 -36.12 -16.84
N LEU A 351 26.27 -35.80 -17.61
CA LEU A 351 25.82 -34.43 -17.96
C LEU A 351 25.48 -33.56 -16.74
N ASP A 352 25.25 -34.15 -15.57
CA ASP A 352 24.79 -33.44 -14.39
C ASP A 352 25.89 -32.53 -13.79
N SER A 353 27.17 -32.92 -13.88
CA SER A 353 28.28 -32.12 -13.33
C SER A 353 28.54 -30.82 -14.10
N PHE A 354 28.13 -30.72 -15.38
CA PHE A 354 28.43 -29.54 -16.21
C PHE A 354 27.41 -28.40 -16.02
N LYS A 355 26.16 -28.74 -15.66
CA LYS A 355 25.13 -27.74 -15.34
C LYS A 355 25.45 -26.99 -14.05
N ASP A 356 25.97 -27.70 -13.05
CA ASP A 356 26.37 -27.10 -11.77
C ASP A 356 27.53 -26.11 -11.96
N LEU A 357 28.47 -26.43 -12.85
CA LEU A 357 29.63 -25.58 -13.14
C LEU A 357 29.26 -24.28 -13.86
N LEU A 358 28.29 -24.34 -14.79
CA LEU A 358 27.77 -23.15 -15.47
C LEU A 358 26.88 -22.29 -14.56
N CYS A 359 26.08 -22.90 -13.67
CA CYS A 359 25.31 -22.16 -12.66
C CYS A 359 26.22 -21.42 -11.67
N CYS A 360 27.31 -22.06 -11.22
CA CYS A 360 28.30 -21.41 -10.35
C CYS A 360 29.04 -20.24 -11.02
N ALA A 361 29.25 -20.28 -12.34
CA ALA A 361 29.89 -19.18 -13.06
C ALA A 361 28.96 -17.95 -13.21
N SER A 362 27.66 -18.18 -13.39
CA SER A 362 26.66 -17.10 -13.51
C SER A 362 26.46 -16.35 -12.19
N ASN A 363 26.42 -17.07 -11.05
CA ASN A 363 26.24 -16.45 -9.73
C ASN A 363 27.49 -15.70 -9.22
N ARG A 364 28.70 -15.99 -9.70
CA ARG A 364 29.91 -15.24 -9.29
C ARG A 364 29.99 -13.82 -9.85
N ASN A 365 29.17 -13.47 -10.84
CA ASN A 365 29.13 -12.12 -11.39
C ASN A 365 28.25 -11.16 -10.57
N THR A 366 27.35 -11.67 -9.72
CA THR A 366 26.51 -10.84 -8.85
C THR A 366 27.22 -10.45 -7.55
N GLU A 367 28.05 -11.33 -6.97
CA GLU A 367 28.79 -11.04 -5.73
C GLU A 367 29.98 -10.09 -5.92
N LYS A 368 30.61 -10.04 -7.09
CA LYS A 368 31.83 -9.25 -7.30
C LYS A 368 31.63 -7.75 -7.55
N ARG A 369 30.40 -7.25 -7.66
CA ARG A 369 30.14 -5.83 -8.00
C ARG A 369 29.75 -4.92 -6.83
N TYR A 370 29.70 -5.43 -5.60
CA TYR A 370 29.40 -4.63 -4.39
C TYR A 370 30.57 -4.50 -3.40
N THR A 371 31.80 -4.71 -3.86
CA THR A 371 32.97 -4.34 -3.02
C THR A 371 33.32 -2.87 -3.29
N ASN A 372 33.21 -2.07 -2.23
CA ASN A 372 33.56 -0.66 -2.19
C ASN A 372 35.03 -0.47 -2.64
N PRO A 373 35.32 0.32 -3.69
CA PRO A 373 36.69 0.53 -4.16
C PRO A 373 37.58 1.30 -3.16
N ALA A 374 37.05 1.75 -2.02
CA ALA A 374 37.84 2.36 -0.95
C ALA A 374 38.50 1.34 0.02
N LEU A 375 38.29 0.03 -0.17
CA LEU A 375 38.81 -1.03 0.71
C LEU A 375 39.75 -2.04 0.01
N VAL A 376 40.23 -1.72 -1.19
CA VAL A 376 41.30 -2.46 -1.90
C VAL A 376 42.45 -1.51 -2.16
#